data_AF-A0A6A5RYW1-F1
#
_entry.id   AF-A0A6A5RYW1-F1
#
_cell.length_a   1.000
_cell.length_b   1.000
_cell.length_c   1.000
_cell.angle_alpha   90.00
_cell.angle_beta   90.00
_cell.angle_gamma   90.00
#
_symmetry.space_group_name_H-M   'P 1'
#
loop_
_entity.id
_entity.type
_entity.pdbx_description
1 polymer ?
#
loop_
_entity_poly.entity_id
_entity_poly.type
_entity_poly.pdbx_seq_one_letter_code
_entity_poly.pdbx_strand_id
1 'polypeptide(L)'
;MFDQNGDSIATSLRDRLIALDRERPWSAEVYQGLGQIVQDVIFLVSVIRTTFLDEAMIHLQKISKQCLDKNFDPEKHLDYLRDLYDLLPLWSQVRRQLDGTKNLVAQFARHEISSFISGERDDRYFIKRLSVVDDQLRRCDDAADKTKNLINLIMNIASLQESKAAVRESQSANAFAESIQRITVLTFIYLPLTLASSILGMNVAQITGEGTHSQLWLYFVMAAALMAATFGGWYVSSIKFKDGRGLRDVFRKTKRTEKHVDPEAHRVKTWSSPQ
;
A
#
# COMPACT_ATOMS: atom_id res chain seq x y z
N MET A 1 -2.84 -23.93 44.85
CA MET A 1 -3.47 -25.09 45.55
C MET A 1 -4.78 -25.52 44.86
N PHE A 2 -4.86 -25.46 43.51
CA PHE A 2 -6.08 -25.78 42.73
C PHE A 2 -5.88 -26.87 41.65
N ASP A 3 -4.70 -27.49 41.56
CA ASP A 3 -4.34 -28.40 40.45
C ASP A 3 -4.71 -29.87 40.67
N GLN A 4 -4.85 -30.32 41.92
CA GLN A 4 -5.10 -31.74 42.21
C GLN A 4 -6.52 -32.22 41.83
N ASN A 5 -7.46 -31.31 41.60
CA ASN A 5 -8.85 -31.69 41.31
C ASN A 5 -9.09 -31.96 39.82
N GLY A 6 -8.30 -31.35 38.92
CA GLY A 6 -8.42 -31.58 37.47
C GLY A 6 -7.95 -32.96 37.04
N ASP A 7 -6.84 -33.42 37.59
CA ASP A 7 -6.27 -34.74 37.28
C ASP A 7 -7.12 -35.90 37.82
N SER A 8 -7.77 -35.70 38.98
CA SER A 8 -8.74 -36.65 39.55
C SER A 8 -9.98 -36.79 38.65
N ILE A 9 -10.48 -35.68 38.11
CA ILE A 9 -11.64 -35.70 37.20
C ILE A 9 -11.26 -36.35 35.87
N ALA A 10 -10.09 -36.00 35.31
CA ALA A 10 -9.60 -36.57 34.06
C ALA A 10 -9.37 -38.07 34.15
N THR A 11 -8.81 -38.57 35.26
CA THR A 11 -8.63 -40.01 35.48
C THR A 11 -9.97 -40.72 35.69
N SER A 12 -10.92 -40.14 36.44
CA SER A 12 -12.26 -40.74 36.61
C SER A 12 -13.08 -40.80 35.31
N LEU A 13 -12.93 -39.79 34.43
CA LEU A 13 -13.58 -39.76 33.12
C LEU A 13 -12.96 -40.79 32.17
N ARG A 14 -11.64 -40.94 32.21
CA ARG A 14 -10.91 -41.95 31.44
C ARG A 14 -11.32 -43.35 31.88
N ASP A 15 -11.37 -43.62 33.18
CA ASP A 15 -11.75 -44.92 33.72
C ASP A 15 -13.21 -45.25 33.42
N ARG A 16 -14.11 -44.25 33.43
CA ARG A 16 -15.50 -44.42 33.00
C ARG A 16 -15.65 -44.66 31.50
N LEU A 17 -14.87 -43.98 30.66
CA LEU A 17 -14.86 -44.21 29.22
C LEU A 17 -14.37 -45.63 28.89
N ILE A 18 -13.31 -46.09 29.57
CA ILE A 18 -12.78 -47.46 29.42
C ILE A 18 -13.78 -48.50 29.94
N ALA A 19 -14.48 -48.23 31.05
CA ALA A 19 -15.52 -49.13 31.56
C ALA A 19 -16.73 -49.22 30.63
N LEU A 20 -17.17 -48.09 30.06
CA LEU A 20 -18.25 -48.04 29.06
C LEU A 20 -17.91 -48.78 27.76
N ASP A 21 -16.65 -48.72 27.33
CA ASP A 21 -16.15 -49.45 26.16
C ASP A 21 -16.13 -50.97 26.40
N ARG A 22 -15.97 -51.39 27.66
CA ARG A 22 -15.94 -52.81 28.06
C ARG A 22 -17.31 -53.45 28.22
N GLU A 23 -18.34 -52.68 28.56
CA GLU A 23 -19.70 -53.19 28.85
C GLU A 23 -20.61 -53.33 27.62
N ARG A 24 -20.23 -52.75 26.47
CA ARG A 24 -20.95 -52.97 25.21
C ARG A 24 -19.95 -53.31 24.11
N PRO A 25 -19.74 -54.59 23.77
CA PRO A 25 -19.22 -54.91 22.45
C PRO A 25 -20.29 -54.49 21.45
N TRP A 26 -20.15 -53.30 20.87
CA TRP A 26 -21.04 -52.87 19.80
C TRP A 26 -20.93 -53.91 18.68
N SER A 27 -22.06 -54.37 18.14
CA SER A 27 -22.02 -55.42 17.11
C SER A 27 -21.19 -54.92 15.91
N ALA A 28 -20.45 -55.82 15.26
CA ALA A 28 -19.62 -55.50 14.11
C ALA A 28 -20.40 -54.75 12.99
N GLU A 29 -21.71 -54.96 12.92
CA GLU A 29 -22.63 -54.26 12.01
C GLU A 29 -22.77 -52.76 12.33
N VAL A 30 -22.75 -52.37 13.62
CA VAL A 30 -22.86 -50.96 14.02
C VAL A 30 -21.57 -50.19 13.70
N TYR A 31 -20.40 -50.84 13.80
CA TYR A 31 -19.12 -50.25 13.39
C TYR A 31 -19.01 -50.07 11.87
N GLN A 32 -19.53 -51.02 11.08
CA GLN A 32 -19.61 -50.87 9.63
C GLN A 32 -20.52 -49.69 9.23
N GLY A 33 -21.68 -49.55 9.88
CA GLY A 33 -22.58 -48.41 9.65
C GLY A 33 -21.95 -47.06 10.03
N LEU A 34 -21.25 -46.98 11.16
CA LEU A 34 -20.59 -45.76 11.61
C LEU A 34 -19.46 -45.33 10.67
N GLY A 35 -18.67 -46.29 10.17
CA GLY A 35 -17.62 -46.06 9.19
C GLY A 35 -18.11 -45.43 7.91
N GLN A 36 -19.21 -45.98 7.38
CA GLN A 36 -19.83 -45.48 6.16
C GLN A 36 -20.35 -44.05 6.34
N ILE A 37 -20.95 -43.73 7.49
CA ILE A 37 -21.39 -42.37 7.81
C ILE A 37 -20.19 -41.40 7.87
N VAL A 38 -19.09 -41.78 8.52
CA VAL A 38 -17.88 -40.94 8.58
C VAL A 38 -17.30 -40.73 7.18
N GLN A 39 -17.26 -41.78 6.37
CA GLN A 39 -16.79 -41.73 4.98
C GLN A 39 -17.63 -40.79 4.11
N ASP A 40 -18.95 -40.85 4.26
CA ASP A 40 -19.91 -40.00 3.55
C ASP A 40 -19.81 -38.54 4.00
N VAL A 41 -19.63 -38.29 5.30
CA VAL A 41 -19.42 -36.92 5.83
C VAL A 41 -18.11 -36.33 5.31
N ILE A 42 -17.01 -37.10 5.33
CA ILE A 42 -15.72 -36.65 4.78
C ILE A 42 -15.87 -36.35 3.28
N PHE A 43 -16.62 -37.18 2.54
CA PHE A 43 -16.89 -36.93 1.13
C PHE A 43 -17.68 -35.64 0.90
N LEU A 44 -18.79 -35.47 1.61
CA LEU A 44 -19.65 -34.29 1.49
C LEU A 44 -18.86 -33.01 1.81
N VAL A 45 -18.07 -33.01 2.89
CA VAL A 45 -17.21 -31.89 3.27
C VAL A 45 -16.16 -31.60 2.18
N SER A 46 -15.55 -32.64 1.60
CA SER A 46 -14.58 -32.49 0.51
C SER A 46 -15.22 -31.86 -0.73
N VAL A 47 -16.43 -32.29 -1.11
CA VAL A 47 -17.18 -31.76 -2.27
C VAL A 47 -17.57 -30.30 -2.05
N ILE A 48 -18.18 -29.97 -0.91
CA ILE A 48 -18.57 -28.58 -0.58
C ILE A 48 -17.37 -27.64 -0.68
N ARG A 49 -16.21 -28.08 -0.18
CA ARG A 49 -14.97 -27.31 -0.26
C ARG A 49 -14.43 -27.18 -1.68
N THR A 50 -14.51 -28.21 -2.51
CA THR A 50 -14.12 -28.07 -3.94
C THR A 50 -14.97 -27.03 -4.65
N THR A 51 -16.29 -27.05 -4.48
CA THR A 51 -17.19 -26.06 -5.09
C THR A 51 -16.91 -24.64 -4.61
N PHE A 52 -16.65 -24.47 -3.30
CA PHE A 52 -16.28 -23.16 -2.77
C PHE A 52 -14.97 -22.64 -3.36
N LEU A 53 -13.95 -23.50 -3.47
CA LEU A 53 -12.66 -23.12 -4.04
C LEU A 53 -12.77 -22.76 -5.53
N ASP A 54 -13.55 -23.51 -6.30
CA ASP A 54 -13.75 -23.24 -7.72
C ASP A 54 -14.49 -21.90 -7.92
N GLU A 55 -15.54 -21.62 -7.14
CA GLU A 55 -16.25 -20.34 -7.18
C GLU A 55 -15.32 -19.18 -6.81
N ALA A 56 -14.53 -19.32 -5.74
CA ALA A 56 -13.57 -18.32 -5.32
C ALA A 56 -12.49 -18.06 -6.39
N MET A 57 -12.05 -19.10 -7.10
CA MET A 57 -11.11 -18.96 -8.23
C MET A 57 -11.75 -18.23 -9.42
N ILE A 58 -13.03 -18.47 -9.73
CA ILE A 58 -13.76 -17.75 -10.77
C ILE A 58 -13.86 -16.27 -10.42
N HIS A 59 -14.20 -15.95 -9.16
CA HIS A 59 -14.21 -14.57 -8.66
C HIS A 59 -12.83 -13.90 -8.81
N LEU A 60 -11.76 -14.61 -8.44
CA LEU A 60 -10.40 -14.09 -8.58
C LEU A 60 -10.02 -13.84 -10.05
N GLN A 61 -10.38 -14.75 -10.96
CA GLN A 61 -10.15 -14.57 -12.40
C GLN A 61 -10.93 -13.39 -12.96
N LYS A 62 -12.17 -13.18 -12.50
CA LYS A 62 -12.98 -12.03 -12.89
C LYS A 62 -12.32 -10.71 -12.46
N ILE A 63 -11.87 -10.62 -11.21
CA ILE A 63 -11.15 -9.45 -10.69
C ILE A 63 -9.85 -9.24 -11.47
N SER A 64 -9.08 -10.30 -11.71
CA SER A 64 -7.85 -10.23 -12.50
C SER A 64 -8.08 -9.68 -13.91
N LYS A 65 -9.12 -10.16 -14.61
CA LYS A 65 -9.47 -9.69 -15.95
C LYS A 65 -9.91 -8.23 -15.93
N GLN A 66 -10.65 -7.82 -14.91
CA GLN A 66 -11.04 -6.44 -14.70
C GLN A 66 -9.79 -5.55 -14.51
N CYS A 67 -8.86 -5.89 -13.62
CA CYS A 67 -7.63 -5.12 -13.41
C CYS A 67 -6.74 -4.97 -14.66
N LEU A 68 -6.84 -5.91 -15.62
CA LEU A 68 -6.08 -5.87 -16.88
C LEU A 68 -6.76 -5.04 -17.98
N ASP A 69 -8.03 -4.64 -17.80
CA ASP A 69 -8.73 -3.85 -18.80
C ASP A 69 -8.22 -2.40 -18.82
N LYS A 70 -8.01 -1.87 -20.03
CA LYS A 70 -7.29 -0.60 -20.27
C LYS A 70 -8.07 0.65 -19.86
N ASN A 71 -9.39 0.52 -19.64
CA ASN A 71 -10.30 1.62 -19.32
C ASN A 71 -10.61 1.72 -17.82
N PHE A 72 -9.70 1.26 -16.96
CA PHE A 72 -9.98 1.12 -15.55
C PHE A 72 -9.97 2.46 -14.79
N ASP A 73 -11.03 2.67 -14.03
CA ASP A 73 -11.29 3.87 -13.24
C ASP A 73 -10.42 3.87 -11.97
N PRO A 74 -9.59 4.91 -11.73
CA PRO A 74 -8.67 4.94 -10.59
C PRO A 74 -9.37 4.90 -9.23
N GLU A 75 -10.60 5.36 -9.09
CA GLU A 75 -11.33 5.27 -7.82
C GLU A 75 -11.67 3.81 -7.47
N LYS A 76 -12.03 3.01 -8.49
CA LYS A 76 -12.34 1.59 -8.30
C LYS A 76 -11.10 0.76 -7.97
N HIS A 77 -9.88 1.23 -8.28
CA HIS A 77 -8.65 0.52 -7.90
C HIS A 77 -8.50 0.32 -6.40
N LEU A 78 -8.88 1.33 -5.59
CA LEU A 78 -8.73 1.24 -4.14
C LEU A 78 -9.70 0.24 -3.53
N ASP A 79 -10.92 0.17 -4.04
CA ASP A 79 -11.93 -0.80 -3.58
C ASP A 79 -11.50 -2.24 -3.91
N TYR A 80 -11.07 -2.51 -5.15
CA TYR A 80 -10.57 -3.86 -5.50
C TYR A 80 -9.29 -4.22 -4.76
N LEU A 81 -8.40 -3.25 -4.51
CA LEU A 81 -7.20 -3.48 -3.72
C LEU A 81 -7.57 -3.88 -2.29
N ARG A 82 -8.53 -3.18 -1.66
CA ARG A 82 -9.06 -3.54 -0.33
C ARG A 82 -9.64 -4.95 -0.33
N ASP A 83 -10.50 -5.27 -1.30
CA ASP A 83 -11.10 -6.59 -1.41
C ASP A 83 -10.05 -7.70 -1.57
N LEU A 84 -9.02 -7.46 -2.41
CA LEU A 84 -7.89 -8.39 -2.58
C LEU A 84 -7.06 -8.57 -1.30
N TYR A 85 -6.84 -7.48 -0.55
CA TYR A 85 -6.15 -7.54 0.74
C TYR A 85 -6.94 -8.32 1.78
N ASP A 86 -8.26 -8.17 1.82
CA ASP A 86 -9.14 -8.89 2.73
C ASP A 86 -9.26 -10.38 2.38
N LEU A 87 -9.06 -10.75 1.11
CA LEU A 87 -9.01 -12.14 0.66
C LEU A 87 -7.74 -12.87 1.11
N LEU A 88 -6.61 -12.18 1.28
CA LEU A 88 -5.34 -12.78 1.68
C LEU A 88 -5.40 -13.56 3.02
N PRO A 89 -5.91 -12.98 4.13
CA PRO A 89 -6.05 -13.70 5.39
C PRO A 89 -7.10 -14.82 5.28
N LEU A 90 -8.14 -14.66 4.46
CA LEU A 90 -9.14 -15.70 4.21
C LEU A 90 -8.50 -16.94 3.57
N TRP A 91 -7.60 -16.77 2.59
CA TRP A 91 -6.84 -17.90 2.02
C TRP A 91 -5.97 -18.61 3.06
N SER A 92 -5.34 -17.85 3.97
CA SER A 92 -4.56 -18.43 5.07
C SER A 92 -5.45 -19.24 6.01
N GLN A 93 -6.65 -18.74 6.32
CA GLN A 93 -7.61 -19.43 7.16
C GLN A 93 -8.13 -20.71 6.50
N VAL A 94 -8.49 -20.65 5.23
CA VAL A 94 -8.92 -21.82 4.45
C VAL A 94 -7.80 -22.86 4.40
N ARG A 95 -6.56 -22.44 4.11
CA ARG A 95 -5.38 -23.32 4.13
C ARG A 95 -5.21 -24.04 5.47
N ARG A 96 -5.30 -23.32 6.60
CA ARG A 96 -5.21 -23.91 7.94
C ARG A 96 -6.29 -24.95 8.19
N GLN A 97 -7.51 -24.69 7.73
CA GLN A 97 -8.64 -25.62 7.85
C GLN A 97 -8.44 -26.88 6.98
N LEU A 98 -7.88 -26.73 5.78
CA LEU A 98 -7.53 -27.85 4.91
C LEU A 98 -6.42 -28.70 5.52
N ASP A 99 -5.38 -28.08 6.07
CA ASP A 99 -4.28 -28.80 6.73
C ASP A 99 -4.76 -29.56 7.98
N GLY A 100 -5.60 -28.93 8.80
CA GLY A 100 -6.26 -29.61 9.92
C GLY A 100 -7.08 -30.82 9.47
N THR A 101 -7.80 -30.71 8.36
CA THR A 101 -8.60 -31.82 7.81
C THR A 101 -7.71 -32.92 7.23
N LYS A 102 -6.62 -32.57 6.55
CA LYS A 102 -5.61 -33.52 6.08
C LYS A 102 -5.03 -34.30 7.25
N ASN A 103 -4.66 -33.61 8.33
CA ASN A 103 -4.11 -34.24 9.53
C ASN A 103 -5.13 -35.15 10.20
N LEU A 104 -6.40 -34.76 10.28
CA LEU A 104 -7.47 -35.62 10.80
C LEU A 104 -7.70 -36.87 9.94
N VAL A 105 -7.75 -36.73 8.61
CA VAL A 105 -7.92 -37.87 7.69
C VAL A 105 -6.69 -38.79 7.75
N ALA A 106 -5.48 -38.24 7.85
CA ALA A 106 -4.25 -39.01 8.02
C ALA A 106 -4.19 -39.76 9.37
N GLN A 107 -4.62 -39.12 10.46
CA GLN A 107 -4.71 -39.74 11.77
C GLN A 107 -5.78 -40.83 11.81
N PHE A 108 -6.94 -40.58 11.20
CA PHE A 108 -8.01 -41.56 11.08
C PHE A 108 -7.57 -42.78 10.28
N ALA A 109 -6.89 -42.57 9.15
CA ALA A 109 -6.35 -43.65 8.31
C ALA A 109 -5.32 -44.53 9.06
N ARG A 110 -4.56 -43.95 10.01
CA ARG A 110 -3.55 -44.68 10.81
C ARG A 110 -4.11 -45.38 12.06
N HIS A 111 -5.34 -45.10 12.46
CA HIS A 111 -5.92 -45.64 13.70
C HIS A 111 -6.41 -47.08 13.49
N GLU A 112 -6.27 -47.96 14.47
CA GLU A 112 -6.78 -49.36 14.43
C GLU A 112 -8.32 -49.46 14.23
N ILE A 113 -9.04 -48.35 14.35
CA ILE A 113 -10.47 -48.29 14.09
C ILE A 113 -10.72 -48.27 12.58
N SER A 114 -9.80 -47.73 11.76
CA SER A 114 -9.92 -47.76 10.29
C SER A 114 -9.73 -49.17 9.74
N SER A 115 -8.81 -49.96 10.30
CA SER A 115 -8.60 -51.36 9.91
C SER A 115 -9.74 -52.27 10.35
N PHE A 116 -10.43 -51.93 11.45
CA PHE A 116 -11.60 -52.66 11.92
C PHE A 116 -12.87 -52.33 11.12
N ILE A 117 -13.04 -51.06 10.77
CA ILE A 117 -14.19 -50.56 10.02
C ILE A 117 -14.09 -50.90 8.54
N SER A 118 -12.88 -50.88 7.99
CA SER A 118 -12.68 -51.00 6.57
C SER A 118 -11.79 -52.18 6.22
N GLY A 119 -12.37 -53.15 5.53
CA GLY A 119 -11.64 -54.32 5.05
C GLY A 119 -10.49 -53.93 4.12
N GLU A 120 -9.67 -54.91 3.77
CA GLU A 120 -8.42 -54.86 2.94
C GLU A 120 -8.51 -54.08 1.59
N ARG A 121 -9.70 -53.59 1.22
CA ARG A 121 -9.98 -52.82 0.00
C ARG A 121 -9.97 -51.29 0.19
N ASP A 122 -10.00 -50.76 1.41
CA ASP A 122 -10.31 -49.34 1.69
C ASP A 122 -9.09 -48.41 1.87
N ASP A 123 -7.87 -48.96 2.02
CA ASP A 123 -6.64 -48.14 2.05
C ASP A 123 -6.49 -47.25 0.80
N ARG A 124 -6.93 -47.77 -0.36
CA ARG A 124 -6.94 -47.00 -1.61
C ARG A 124 -7.91 -45.82 -1.59
N TYR A 125 -9.01 -45.90 -0.84
CA TYR A 125 -9.95 -44.81 -0.70
C TYR A 125 -9.34 -43.67 0.11
N PHE A 126 -8.71 -43.95 1.25
CA PHE A 126 -8.06 -42.94 2.07
C PHE A 126 -6.89 -42.28 1.36
N ILE A 127 -6.05 -43.05 0.65
CA ILE A 127 -4.96 -42.49 -0.18
C ILE A 127 -5.52 -41.56 -1.26
N LYS A 128 -6.59 -41.96 -1.95
CA LYS A 128 -7.25 -41.11 -2.96
C LYS A 128 -7.80 -39.84 -2.33
N ARG A 129 -8.44 -39.92 -1.16
CA ARG A 129 -8.94 -38.73 -0.45
C ARG A 129 -7.84 -37.80 0.02
N LEU A 130 -6.74 -38.34 0.53
CA LEU A 130 -5.58 -37.54 0.90
C LEU A 130 -5.04 -36.78 -0.31
N SER A 131 -4.95 -37.43 -1.46
CA SER A 131 -4.50 -36.80 -2.70
C SER A 131 -5.43 -35.68 -3.20
N VAL A 132 -6.75 -35.83 -3.00
CA VAL A 132 -7.73 -34.78 -3.32
C VAL A 132 -7.55 -33.58 -2.39
N VAL A 133 -7.36 -33.80 -1.09
CA VAL A 133 -7.10 -32.70 -0.14
C VAL A 133 -5.76 -32.01 -0.44
N ASP A 134 -4.74 -32.77 -0.84
CA ASP A 134 -3.46 -32.21 -1.29
C ASP A 134 -3.60 -31.37 -2.58
N ASP A 135 -4.44 -31.80 -3.53
CA ASP A 135 -4.76 -31.01 -4.72
C ASP A 135 -5.47 -29.70 -4.32
N GLN A 136 -6.44 -29.76 -3.40
CA GLN A 136 -7.13 -28.57 -2.88
C GLN A 136 -6.16 -27.61 -2.19
N LEU A 137 -5.18 -28.12 -1.43
CA LEU A 137 -4.17 -27.31 -0.76
C LEU A 137 -3.29 -26.58 -1.78
N ARG A 138 -2.84 -27.28 -2.84
CA ARG A 138 -2.08 -26.67 -3.94
C ARG A 138 -2.87 -25.58 -4.65
N ARG A 139 -4.16 -25.80 -4.95
CA ARG A 139 -5.02 -24.78 -5.56
C ARG A 139 -5.18 -23.54 -4.68
N CYS A 140 -5.29 -23.73 -3.37
CA CYS A 140 -5.36 -22.63 -2.41
C CYS A 140 -4.06 -21.80 -2.41
N ASP A 141 -2.91 -22.46 -2.50
CA ASP A 141 -1.61 -21.77 -2.56
C ASP A 141 -1.44 -21.00 -3.87
N ASP A 142 -1.81 -21.61 -5.00
CA ASP A 142 -1.82 -20.94 -6.30
C ASP A 142 -2.74 -19.71 -6.30
N ALA A 143 -3.92 -19.81 -5.65
CA ALA A 143 -4.85 -18.68 -5.53
C ALA A 143 -4.27 -17.55 -4.65
N ALA A 144 -3.61 -17.90 -3.54
CA ALA A 144 -2.95 -16.93 -2.68
C ALA A 144 -1.81 -16.21 -3.42
N ASP A 145 -1.00 -16.93 -4.19
CA ASP A 145 0.11 -16.35 -4.94
C ASP A 145 -0.37 -15.48 -6.12
N LYS A 146 -1.44 -15.89 -6.81
CA LYS A 146 -2.11 -15.03 -7.81
C LYS A 146 -2.62 -13.73 -7.19
N THR A 147 -3.22 -13.80 -5.99
CA THR A 147 -3.71 -12.62 -5.25
C THR A 147 -2.56 -11.67 -4.93
N LYS A 148 -1.43 -12.17 -4.41
CA LYS A 148 -0.23 -11.35 -4.15
C LYS A 148 0.31 -10.69 -5.42
N ASN A 149 0.38 -11.43 -6.51
CA ASN A 149 0.87 -10.91 -7.78
C ASN A 149 -0.03 -9.79 -8.33
N LEU A 150 -1.35 -9.93 -8.20
CA LEU A 150 -2.32 -8.88 -8.57
C LEU A 150 -2.15 -7.64 -7.72
N ILE A 151 -2.03 -7.79 -6.39
CA ILE A 151 -1.79 -6.69 -5.46
C ILE A 151 -0.51 -5.93 -5.84
N ASN A 152 0.59 -6.64 -6.11
CA ASN A 152 1.86 -6.04 -6.54
C ASN A 152 1.73 -5.29 -7.88
N LEU A 153 0.98 -5.84 -8.83
CA LEU A 153 0.73 -5.21 -10.12
C LEU A 153 -0.08 -3.93 -9.97
N ILE A 154 -1.15 -3.95 -9.18
CA ILE A 154 -1.99 -2.76 -8.92
C ILE A 154 -1.17 -1.68 -8.23
N MET A 155 -0.37 -2.03 -7.21
CA MET A 155 0.51 -1.06 -6.55
C MET A 155 1.54 -0.44 -7.49
N ASN A 156 2.15 -1.24 -8.37
CA ASN A 156 3.10 -0.73 -9.36
C ASN A 156 2.42 0.25 -10.33
N ILE A 157 1.21 -0.07 -10.80
CA ILE A 157 0.43 0.83 -11.66
C ILE A 157 0.09 2.14 -10.93
N ALA A 158 -0.34 2.06 -9.68
CA ALA A 158 -0.63 3.24 -8.85
C ALA A 158 0.62 4.12 -8.68
N SER A 159 1.76 3.55 -8.29
CA SER A 159 3.03 4.28 -8.17
C SER A 159 3.48 4.91 -9.49
N LEU A 160 3.27 4.23 -10.63
CA LEU A 160 3.56 4.79 -11.94
C LEU A 160 2.63 5.96 -12.30
N GLN A 161 1.36 5.92 -11.89
CA GLN A 161 0.42 7.02 -12.10
C GLN A 161 0.79 8.24 -11.25
N GLU A 162 1.12 8.03 -9.98
CA GLU A 162 1.61 9.10 -9.08
C GLU A 162 2.89 9.75 -9.62
N SER A 163 3.85 8.94 -10.06
CA SER A 163 5.09 9.44 -10.68
C SER A 163 4.79 10.28 -11.93
N LYS A 164 3.87 9.84 -12.78
CA LYS A 164 3.45 10.61 -13.97
C LYS A 164 2.76 11.92 -13.60
N ALA A 165 1.90 11.92 -12.58
CA ALA A 165 1.24 13.12 -12.10
C ALA A 165 2.26 14.13 -11.57
N ALA A 166 3.20 13.69 -10.72
CA ALA A 166 4.28 14.52 -10.18
C ALA A 166 5.20 15.07 -11.29
N VAL A 167 5.50 14.29 -12.32
CA VAL A 167 6.28 14.76 -13.49
C VAL A 167 5.51 15.83 -14.27
N ARG A 168 4.20 15.64 -14.50
CA ARG A 168 3.37 16.65 -15.18
C ARG A 168 3.27 17.94 -14.38
N GLU A 169 3.07 17.84 -13.08
CA GLU A 169 3.05 18.99 -12.17
C GLU A 169 4.41 19.71 -12.23
N SER A 170 5.52 18.98 -12.16
CA SER A 170 6.87 19.54 -12.29
C SER A 170 7.09 20.25 -13.62
N GLN A 171 6.60 19.68 -14.73
CA GLN A 171 6.67 20.34 -16.05
C GLN A 171 5.86 21.63 -16.09
N SER A 172 4.65 21.63 -15.53
CA SER A 172 3.81 22.83 -15.45
C SER A 172 4.43 23.93 -14.58
N ALA A 173 5.01 23.56 -13.43
CA ALA A 173 5.72 24.47 -12.54
C ALA A 173 6.97 25.05 -13.21
N ASN A 174 7.69 24.25 -14.00
CA ASN A 174 8.85 24.71 -14.76
C ASN A 174 8.46 25.71 -15.86
N ALA A 175 7.39 25.46 -16.60
CA ALA A 175 6.87 26.39 -17.60
C ALA A 175 6.38 27.71 -16.96
N PHE A 176 5.76 27.63 -15.78
CA PHE A 176 5.37 28.79 -15.01
C PHE A 176 6.58 29.59 -14.50
N ALA A 177 7.62 28.93 -14.00
CA ALA A 177 8.87 29.56 -13.58
C ALA A 177 9.54 30.30 -14.74
N GLU A 178 9.57 29.71 -15.95
CA GLU A 178 10.10 30.37 -17.15
C GLU A 178 9.31 31.64 -17.49
N SER A 179 7.98 31.59 -17.37
CA SER A 179 7.10 32.74 -17.62
C SER A 179 7.35 33.86 -16.60
N ILE A 180 7.46 33.52 -15.32
CA ILE A 180 7.82 34.48 -14.27
C ILE A 180 9.20 35.08 -14.52
N GLN A 181 10.17 34.28 -14.96
CA GLN A 181 11.52 34.76 -15.23
C GLN A 181 11.49 35.87 -16.29
N ARG A 182 10.73 35.68 -17.37
CA ARG A 182 10.56 36.70 -18.43
C ARG A 182 9.94 37.99 -17.90
N ILE A 183 8.88 37.88 -17.10
CA ILE A 183 8.21 39.04 -16.48
C ILE A 183 9.18 39.79 -15.56
N THR A 184 9.92 39.04 -14.73
CA THR A 184 10.88 39.62 -13.78
C THR A 184 11.97 40.41 -14.50
N VAL A 185 12.51 39.87 -15.60
CA VAL A 185 13.48 40.59 -16.45
C VAL A 185 12.89 41.89 -16.99
N LEU A 186 11.64 41.88 -17.44
CA LEU A 186 10.97 43.09 -17.93
C LEU A 186 10.81 44.15 -16.84
N THR A 187 10.35 43.75 -15.66
CA THR A 187 10.21 44.66 -14.50
C THR A 187 11.55 45.24 -14.09
N PHE A 188 12.62 44.44 -14.13
CA PHE A 188 13.98 44.93 -13.83
C PHE A 188 14.45 46.01 -14.79
N ILE A 189 14.03 46.01 -16.05
CA ILE A 189 14.35 47.06 -17.02
C ILE A 189 13.42 48.25 -16.84
N TYR A 190 12.12 48.00 -16.68
CA TYR A 190 11.08 49.04 -16.66
C TYR A 190 11.12 49.90 -15.40
N LEU A 191 11.41 49.30 -14.24
CA LEU A 191 11.44 49.99 -12.94
C LEU A 191 12.50 51.11 -12.87
N PRO A 192 13.79 50.89 -13.21
CA PRO A 192 14.78 51.96 -13.24
C PRO A 192 14.52 53.00 -14.36
N LEU A 193 13.97 52.58 -15.50
CA LEU A 193 13.55 53.51 -16.57
C LEU A 193 12.41 54.43 -16.10
N THR A 194 11.43 53.87 -15.39
CA THR A 194 10.32 54.62 -14.81
C THR A 194 10.81 55.55 -13.71
N LEU A 195 11.77 55.12 -12.89
CA LEU A 195 12.39 55.95 -11.86
C LEU A 195 13.18 57.11 -12.49
N ALA A 196 13.94 56.86 -13.55
CA ALA A 196 14.62 57.90 -14.32
C ALA A 196 13.61 58.91 -14.88
N SER A 197 12.54 58.42 -15.53
CA SER A 197 11.46 59.25 -16.06
C SER A 197 10.75 60.05 -14.97
N SER A 198 10.52 59.47 -13.80
CA SER A 198 9.87 60.14 -12.67
C SER A 198 10.76 61.24 -12.06
N ILE A 199 12.05 60.98 -11.85
CA ILE A 199 12.99 61.99 -11.33
C ILE A 199 13.09 63.15 -12.31
N LEU A 200 13.17 62.86 -13.61
CA LEU A 200 13.38 63.87 -14.64
C LEU A 200 12.09 64.62 -14.98
N GLY A 201 10.94 63.93 -15.02
CA GLY A 201 9.62 64.53 -15.21
C GLY A 201 9.24 65.52 -14.10
N MET A 202 9.75 65.32 -12.87
CA MET A 202 9.51 66.22 -11.74
C MET A 202 10.51 67.39 -11.68
N ASN A 203 11.74 67.23 -12.16
CA ASN A 203 12.80 68.25 -12.07
C ASN A 203 12.88 69.18 -13.29
N VAL A 204 12.37 68.76 -14.46
CA VAL A 204 12.40 69.59 -15.68
C VAL A 204 11.52 70.84 -15.54
N ALA A 205 10.45 70.80 -14.76
CA ALA A 205 9.57 71.95 -14.53
C ALA A 205 10.17 73.04 -13.61
N GLN A 206 11.11 72.69 -12.71
CA GLN A 206 11.76 73.66 -11.82
C GLN A 206 13.05 74.26 -12.41
N ILE A 207 13.58 73.66 -13.49
CA ILE A 207 14.94 73.93 -13.99
C ILE A 207 14.94 74.56 -15.40
N THR A 208 13.78 74.81 -16.03
CA THR A 208 13.69 75.45 -17.36
C THR A 208 13.93 76.97 -17.38
N GLY A 209 14.43 77.54 -16.28
CA GLY A 209 14.96 78.91 -16.24
C GLY A 209 16.47 78.91 -16.50
N GLU A 210 16.85 79.19 -17.75
CA GLU A 210 18.22 79.56 -18.23
C GLU A 210 19.32 78.46 -18.25
N GLY A 211 19.75 78.06 -19.46
CA GLY A 211 21.06 77.41 -19.71
C GLY A 211 21.05 76.03 -20.41
N THR A 212 20.52 75.96 -21.62
CA THR A 212 19.99 74.76 -22.31
C THR A 212 20.98 73.68 -22.83
N HIS A 213 22.27 73.66 -22.44
CA HIS A 213 23.22 72.65 -22.97
C HIS A 213 23.78 71.64 -21.96
N SER A 214 23.98 72.01 -20.69
CA SER A 214 24.56 71.09 -19.69
C SER A 214 23.57 70.04 -19.16
N GLN A 215 22.26 70.31 -19.19
CA GLN A 215 21.25 69.44 -18.57
C GLN A 215 20.88 68.22 -19.43
N LEU A 216 20.95 68.33 -20.75
CA LEU A 216 20.79 67.17 -21.65
C LEU A 216 21.92 66.15 -21.48
N TRP A 217 23.13 66.61 -21.16
CA TRP A 217 24.25 65.72 -20.87
C TRP A 217 24.06 64.99 -19.54
N LEU A 218 23.55 65.69 -18.53
CA LEU A 218 23.25 65.11 -17.21
C LEU A 218 22.12 64.06 -17.28
N TYR A 219 21.15 64.26 -18.17
CA TYR A 219 20.12 63.25 -18.51
C TYR A 219 20.76 61.97 -19.05
N PHE A 220 21.68 62.11 -20.01
CA PHE A 220 22.35 60.96 -20.63
C PHE A 220 23.22 60.20 -19.62
N VAL A 221 23.92 60.92 -18.74
CA VAL A 221 24.76 60.32 -17.68
C VAL A 221 23.91 59.59 -16.64
N MET A 222 22.80 60.16 -16.18
CA MET A 222 21.92 59.49 -15.22
C MET A 222 21.24 58.27 -15.83
N ALA A 223 20.76 58.36 -17.07
CA ALA A 223 20.18 57.22 -17.77
C ALA A 223 21.22 56.10 -18.00
N ALA A 224 22.45 56.45 -18.39
CA ALA A 224 23.55 55.50 -18.55
C ALA A 224 23.98 54.86 -17.22
N ALA A 225 24.04 55.63 -16.13
CA ALA A 225 24.36 55.14 -14.80
C ALA A 225 23.29 54.18 -14.26
N LEU A 226 22.00 54.50 -14.46
CA LEU A 226 20.90 53.61 -14.10
C LEU A 226 20.91 52.33 -14.95
N MET A 227 21.18 52.42 -16.26
CA MET A 227 21.35 51.24 -17.10
C MET A 227 22.52 50.37 -16.64
N ALA A 228 23.67 50.98 -16.35
CA ALA A 228 24.86 50.29 -15.87
C ALA A 228 24.65 49.65 -14.49
N ALA A 229 23.92 50.29 -13.58
CA ALA A 229 23.56 49.72 -12.29
C ALA A 229 22.61 48.51 -12.45
N THR A 230 21.67 48.59 -13.39
CA THR A 230 20.71 47.50 -13.65
C THR A 230 21.39 46.30 -14.30
N PHE A 231 22.19 46.53 -15.34
CA PHE A 231 22.98 45.48 -16.00
C PHE A 231 24.07 44.92 -15.09
N GLY A 232 24.75 45.77 -14.32
CA GLY A 232 25.76 45.36 -13.34
C GLY A 232 25.17 44.50 -12.23
N GLY A 233 24.02 44.91 -11.69
CA GLY A 233 23.26 44.11 -10.71
C GLY A 233 22.82 42.76 -11.28
N TRP A 234 22.35 42.73 -12.52
CA TRP A 234 21.98 41.49 -13.21
C TRP A 234 23.19 40.59 -13.51
N TYR A 235 24.32 41.16 -13.93
CA TYR A 235 25.55 40.43 -14.23
C TYR A 235 26.14 39.81 -12.95
N VAL A 236 26.18 40.55 -11.85
CA VAL A 236 26.60 40.03 -10.54
C VAL A 236 25.64 38.95 -10.03
N SER A 237 24.33 39.16 -10.18
CA SER A 237 23.32 38.17 -9.77
C SER A 237 23.40 36.89 -10.59
N SER A 238 23.55 37.00 -11.91
CA SER A 238 23.65 35.85 -12.83
C SER A 238 24.95 35.07 -12.64
N ILE A 239 26.09 35.73 -12.36
CA ILE A 239 27.33 35.05 -12.00
C ILE A 239 27.17 34.29 -10.67
N LYS A 240 26.57 34.92 -9.64
CA LYS A 240 26.31 34.25 -8.35
C LYS A 240 25.35 33.06 -8.48
N PHE A 241 24.39 33.13 -9.40
CA PHE A 241 23.45 32.03 -9.66
C PHE A 241 24.12 30.86 -10.41
N LYS A 242 25.01 31.16 -11.37
CA LYS A 242 25.78 30.14 -12.12
C LYS A 242 26.79 29.39 -11.24
N ASP A 243 27.29 30.05 -10.20
CA ASP A 243 28.34 29.49 -9.33
C ASP A 243 27.86 28.46 -8.30
N GLY A 244 26.56 28.08 -8.30
CA GLY A 244 26.07 26.83 -7.68
C GLY A 244 26.40 26.60 -6.20
N ARG A 245 26.80 27.65 -5.47
CA ARG A 245 27.18 27.59 -4.05
C ARG A 245 26.09 28.14 -3.12
N GLY A 246 25.27 29.09 -3.59
CA GLY A 246 24.19 29.67 -2.78
C GLY A 246 23.04 28.71 -2.46
N LEU A 247 22.59 27.89 -3.43
CA LEU A 247 21.48 26.94 -3.20
C LEU A 247 21.85 25.82 -2.21
N ARG A 248 23.14 25.43 -2.15
CA ARG A 248 23.62 24.39 -1.24
C ARG A 248 23.60 24.84 0.22
N ASP A 249 23.85 26.11 0.49
CA ASP A 249 23.85 26.64 1.87
C ASP A 249 22.45 26.92 2.41
N VAL A 250 21.50 27.29 1.54
CA VAL A 250 20.09 27.43 1.93
C VAL A 250 19.46 26.07 2.21
N PHE A 251 19.69 25.07 1.34
CA PHE A 251 19.22 23.70 1.58
C PHE A 251 19.83 23.05 2.83
N ARG A 252 21.07 23.42 3.19
CA ARG A 252 21.72 22.92 4.41
C ARG A 252 21.13 23.54 5.68
N LYS A 253 20.57 24.77 5.63
CA LYS A 253 19.91 25.42 6.77
C LYS A 253 18.49 24.92 7.01
N THR A 254 17.70 24.66 5.97
CA THR A 254 16.35 24.07 6.12
C THR A 254 16.40 22.64 6.65
N LYS A 255 17.38 21.83 6.22
CA LYS A 255 17.54 20.46 6.73
C LYS A 255 18.00 20.39 8.21
N ARG A 256 18.51 21.49 8.78
CA ARG A 256 18.95 21.56 10.19
C ARG A 256 17.85 22.03 11.13
N THR A 257 16.85 22.75 10.62
CA THR A 257 15.68 23.20 11.40
C THR A 257 14.63 22.11 11.51
N GLU A 258 14.52 21.22 10.52
CA GLU A 258 13.61 20.06 10.59
C GLU A 258 14.11 18.97 11.55
N LYS A 259 15.42 18.85 11.78
CA LYS A 259 16.00 17.93 12.79
C LYS A 259 15.86 18.42 14.23
N HIS A 260 15.37 19.63 14.46
CA HIS A 260 15.20 20.19 15.81
C HIS A 260 13.74 20.36 16.23
N VAL A 261 12.79 19.86 15.43
CA VAL A 261 11.40 19.70 15.86
C VAL A 261 11.30 18.39 16.63
N ASP A 262 11.26 18.53 17.96
CA ASP A 262 11.13 17.44 18.93
C ASP A 262 9.97 16.48 18.58
N PRO A 263 10.22 15.16 18.50
CA PRO A 263 9.16 14.16 18.35
C PRO A 263 8.28 13.96 19.60
N GLU A 264 8.47 14.74 20.66
CA GLU A 264 7.70 14.59 21.92
C GLU A 264 6.37 15.37 21.97
N ALA A 265 6.06 16.26 21.01
CA ALA A 265 4.87 17.09 21.10
C ALA A 265 3.53 16.37 20.77
N HIS A 266 3.55 15.12 20.30
CA HIS A 266 2.32 14.39 19.92
C HIS A 266 1.85 13.33 20.92
N ARG A 267 2.43 13.24 22.13
CA ARG A 267 2.04 12.25 23.13
C ARG A 267 1.25 12.79 24.32
N VAL A 268 0.38 13.79 24.17
CA VAL A 268 -0.63 14.07 25.22
C VAL A 268 -1.90 14.69 24.62
N LYS A 269 -2.91 13.85 24.38
CA LYS A 269 -4.34 14.17 24.58
C LYS A 269 -5.19 12.91 24.41
N THR A 270 -4.97 11.95 25.31
CA THR A 270 -6.02 11.00 25.71
C THR A 270 -7.09 11.82 26.43
N TRP A 271 -8.13 12.23 25.70
CA TRP A 271 -9.36 12.71 26.31
C TRP A 271 -10.10 11.51 26.87
N SER A 272 -9.92 11.29 28.17
CA SER A 272 -10.98 10.77 29.00
C SER A 272 -12.16 11.75 28.94
N SER A 273 -13.35 11.23 28.73
CA SER A 273 -14.57 11.94 29.14
C SER A 273 -15.54 10.94 29.75
N PRO A 274 -16.04 11.24 30.94
CA PRO A 274 -16.98 10.41 31.70
C PRO A 274 -18.41 10.71 31.28
N GLN A 275 -19.23 9.67 31.17
CA GLN A 275 -20.57 9.54 31.74
C GLN A 275 -21.15 8.17 31.39
#